data_AF-A0A4Q9PJT5-F1
#
_entry.id   AF-A0A4Q9PJT5-F1
#
_cell.length_a   1.000
_cell.length_b   1.000
_cell.length_c   1.000
_cell.angle_alpha   90.00
_cell.angle_beta   90.00
_cell.angle_gamma   90.00
#
_symmetry.space_group_name_H-M   'P 1'
#
loop_
_entity.id
_entity.type
_entity.pdbx_description
1 polymer ?
#
loop_
_entity_poly.entity_id
_entity_poly.type
_entity_poly.pdbx_seq_one_letter_code
_entity_poly.pdbx_strand_id
1 'polypeptide(L)'
;MPKAGKPAFYAVAKGRVPGIYTTWDECQQQVTGFTGNKHQKFSTLEHAKSYLSQHGIDTNNDTPKPPPSSSVSSSIPSTWKRGQHGAKPYTKPVASVSKPESKAGDSKPSRWASLTTERIQDESGWDVVYSDGACKGNGKPGSVAGIGVWWGRDDPRNVAERCPGGQTNNRAELVAIVRVLETAPHHKRPLLIKTDSKYSISCE
;
A
#
# COMPACT_ATOMS: atom_id res chain seq x y z
N MET A 1 -10.38 -2.73 34.73
CA MET A 1 -8.95 -2.33 34.73
C MET A 1 -8.30 -2.88 33.47
N PRO A 2 -7.70 -2.06 32.59
CA PRO A 2 -6.99 -2.58 31.43
C PRO A 2 -5.73 -3.32 31.93
N LYS A 3 -5.60 -4.60 31.58
CA LYS A 3 -4.41 -5.40 31.88
C LYS A 3 -3.26 -4.86 31.02
N ALA A 4 -2.23 -4.29 31.64
CA ALA A 4 -1.00 -3.93 30.97
C ALA A 4 -0.42 -5.18 30.27
N GLY A 5 -0.48 -5.22 28.95
CA GLY A 5 0.11 -6.29 28.14
C GLY A 5 1.62 -6.30 28.34
N LYS A 6 2.20 -7.49 28.47
CA LYS A 6 3.65 -7.65 28.59
C LYS A 6 4.34 -6.97 27.38
N PRO A 7 5.46 -6.26 27.58
CA PRO A 7 6.20 -5.67 26.47
C PRO A 7 6.61 -6.75 25.48
N ALA A 8 6.44 -6.48 24.19
CA ALA A 8 6.83 -7.36 23.10
C ALA A 8 7.92 -6.68 22.28
N PHE A 9 8.97 -7.43 21.97
CA PHE A 9 10.08 -7.00 21.12
C PHE A 9 10.01 -7.74 19.80
N TYR A 10 10.25 -7.06 18.69
CA TYR A 10 10.22 -7.63 17.35
C TYR A 10 11.60 -7.49 16.73
N ALA A 11 12.30 -8.60 16.55
CA ALA A 11 13.61 -8.61 15.90
C ALA A 11 13.44 -8.85 14.40
N VAL A 12 14.06 -8.02 13.58
CA VAL A 12 14.11 -8.17 12.11
C VAL A 12 15.56 -8.46 11.73
N ALA A 13 15.86 -9.72 11.43
CA ALA A 13 17.17 -10.16 10.95
C ALA A 13 17.35 -9.91 9.45
N LYS A 14 16.26 -9.98 8.67
CA LYS A 14 16.25 -9.69 7.24
C LYS A 14 14.98 -8.93 6.90
N GLY A 15 15.15 -7.69 6.43
CA GLY A 15 14.08 -6.75 6.12
C GLY A 15 14.67 -5.49 5.49
N ARG A 16 13.86 -4.44 5.31
CA ARG A 16 14.34 -3.14 4.80
C ARG A 16 15.41 -2.57 5.72
N VAL A 17 15.14 -2.53 7.02
CA VAL A 17 16.07 -2.14 8.07
C VAL A 17 16.10 -3.26 9.12
N PRO A 18 17.21 -4.02 9.23
CA PRO A 18 17.38 -4.97 10.32
C PRO A 18 17.53 -4.26 11.67
N GLY A 19 16.97 -4.83 12.74
CA GLY A 19 16.98 -4.22 14.07
C GLY A 19 15.92 -4.78 15.01
N ILE A 20 15.84 -4.21 16.22
CA ILE A 20 14.82 -4.55 17.23
C ILE A 20 13.82 -3.40 17.33
N TYR A 21 12.54 -3.72 17.20
CA TYR A 21 11.41 -2.81 17.29
C TYR A 21 10.56 -3.14 18.53
N THR A 22 9.94 -2.14 19.14
CA THR A 22 9.07 -2.32 20.32
C THR A 22 7.59 -2.37 19.93
N THR A 23 7.26 -2.01 18.69
CA THR A 23 5.90 -2.04 18.15
C THR A 23 5.82 -2.98 16.94
N TRP A 24 4.65 -3.57 16.75
CA TRP A 24 4.39 -4.39 15.56
C TRP A 24 4.39 -3.54 14.29
N ASP A 25 3.87 -2.32 14.35
CA ASP A 25 3.76 -1.42 13.20
C ASP A 25 5.13 -1.12 12.57
N GLU A 26 6.11 -0.75 13.38
CA GLU A 26 7.48 -0.48 12.91
C GLU A 26 8.14 -1.72 12.31
N CYS A 27 7.96 -2.89 12.95
CA CYS A 27 8.44 -4.17 12.43
C CYS A 27 7.79 -4.49 11.09
N GLN A 28 6.46 -4.32 11.01
CA GLN A 28 5.65 -4.59 9.84
C GLN A 28 6.12 -3.75 8.64
N GLN A 29 6.44 -2.47 8.87
CA GLN A 29 7.01 -1.59 7.84
C GLN A 29 8.34 -2.12 7.29
N GLN A 30 9.15 -2.85 8.08
CA GLN A 30 10.42 -3.40 7.61
C GLN A 30 10.28 -4.72 6.85
N VAL A 31 9.26 -5.51 7.16
CA VAL A 31 9.13 -6.89 6.65
C VAL A 31 8.07 -7.03 5.55
N THR A 32 7.05 -6.17 5.55
CA THR A 32 5.91 -6.27 4.63
C THR A 32 6.34 -6.05 3.19
N GLY A 33 6.13 -7.05 2.34
CA GLY A 33 6.57 -7.01 0.94
C GLY A 33 8.08 -7.17 0.74
N PHE A 34 8.87 -7.40 1.80
CA PHE A 34 10.29 -7.72 1.68
C PHE A 34 10.48 -9.23 1.48
N THR A 35 11.04 -9.61 0.33
CA THR A 35 11.20 -11.02 -0.06
C THR A 35 12.24 -11.72 0.80
N GLY A 36 11.87 -12.85 1.40
CA GLY A 36 12.74 -13.61 2.29
C GLY A 36 13.05 -12.88 3.59
N ASN A 37 12.10 -12.06 4.08
CA ASN A 37 12.23 -11.44 5.39
C ASN A 37 12.38 -12.51 6.49
N LYS A 38 13.11 -12.16 7.55
CA LYS A 38 13.29 -12.97 8.75
C LYS A 38 13.05 -12.08 9.94
N HIS A 39 11.93 -12.28 10.61
CA HIS A 39 11.56 -11.53 11.80
C HIS A 39 10.88 -12.44 12.82
N GLN A 40 11.01 -12.09 14.11
CA GLN A 40 10.43 -12.87 15.19
C GLN A 40 10.06 -11.98 16.39
N LYS A 41 8.96 -12.33 17.06
CA LYS A 41 8.48 -11.67 18.28
C LYS A 41 9.05 -12.38 19.52
N PHE A 42 9.54 -11.60 20.46
CA PHE A 42 10.10 -12.04 21.74
C PHE A 42 9.44 -11.31 22.91
N SER A 43 9.40 -11.96 24.06
CA SER A 43 8.94 -11.36 25.32
C SER A 43 10.04 -10.58 26.04
N THR A 44 11.31 -10.82 25.73
CA THR A 44 12.46 -10.13 26.31
C THR A 44 13.40 -9.60 25.22
N LEU A 45 14.05 -8.48 25.52
CA LEU A 45 15.01 -7.83 24.62
C LEU A 45 16.26 -8.70 24.40
N GLU A 46 16.66 -9.49 25.39
CA GLU A 46 17.82 -10.39 25.30
C GLU A 46 17.63 -11.49 24.25
N HIS A 47 16.45 -12.13 24.20
CA HIS A 47 16.14 -13.11 23.17
C HIS A 47 16.10 -12.47 21.76
N ALA A 48 15.60 -11.24 21.65
CA ALA A 48 15.62 -10.50 20.38
C ALA A 48 17.04 -10.20 19.89
N LYS A 49 17.96 -9.82 20.79
CA LYS A 49 19.38 -9.62 20.47
C LYS A 49 20.08 -10.92 20.05
N SER A 50 19.81 -12.01 20.77
CA SER A 50 20.38 -13.33 20.44
C SER A 50 19.95 -13.80 19.05
N TYR A 51 18.69 -13.60 18.68
CA TYR A 51 18.17 -13.90 17.34
C TYR A 51 18.91 -13.13 16.23
N LEU A 52 19.17 -11.84 16.44
CA LEU A 52 19.92 -11.03 15.48
C LEU A 52 21.38 -11.47 15.37
N SER A 53 22.01 -11.80 16.49
CA SER A 53 23.38 -12.34 16.55
C SER A 53 23.49 -13.66 15.79
N GLN A 54 22.51 -14.57 15.96
CA GLN A 54 22.44 -15.84 15.22
C GLN A 54 22.33 -15.64 13.71
N HIS A 55 21.77 -14.51 13.28
CA HIS A 55 21.64 -14.14 11.88
C HIS A 55 22.76 -13.22 11.36
N GLY A 56 23.83 -13.01 12.14
CA GLY A 56 24.99 -12.21 11.75
C GLY A 56 24.74 -10.70 11.75
N ILE A 57 23.78 -10.22 12.55
CA ILE A 57 23.50 -8.80 12.74
C ILE A 57 24.02 -8.38 14.12
N ASP A 58 25.15 -7.69 14.14
CA ASP A 58 25.77 -7.19 15.37
C ASP A 58 25.03 -5.94 15.88
N THR A 59 24.26 -6.08 16.96
CA THR A 59 23.52 -4.97 17.58
C THR A 59 24.35 -4.14 18.56
N ASN A 60 25.68 -4.23 18.51
CA ASN A 60 26.60 -3.62 19.49
C ASN A 60 26.91 -2.12 19.22
N ASN A 61 26.13 -1.44 18.38
CA ASN A 61 26.15 0.02 18.29
C ASN A 61 24.73 0.57 18.54
N ASP A 62 24.52 0.89 19.81
CA ASP A 62 23.51 1.66 20.52
C ASP A 62 22.16 2.13 19.91
N THR A 63 21.15 1.95 20.77
CA THR A 63 19.81 2.59 20.90
C THR A 63 18.60 2.14 20.05
N PRO A 64 17.40 2.01 20.67
CA PRO A 64 16.13 1.93 19.95
C PRO A 64 15.95 3.22 19.16
N LYS A 65 15.97 3.14 17.83
CA LYS A 65 15.82 4.29 16.93
C LYS A 65 14.45 4.95 17.15
N PRO A 66 14.36 6.22 17.61
CA PRO A 66 13.11 6.96 17.71
C PRO A 66 12.52 7.26 16.30
N PRO A 67 11.23 7.61 16.20
CA PRO A 67 10.49 7.65 14.93
C PRO A 67 11.08 8.65 13.93
N PRO A 68 11.04 8.37 12.61
CA PRO A 68 11.56 9.31 11.63
C PRO A 68 10.63 10.52 11.50
N SER A 69 11.10 11.68 11.98
CA SER A 69 10.64 12.96 11.48
C SER A 69 11.21 13.20 10.07
N SER A 70 10.41 13.85 9.25
CA SER A 70 10.71 14.28 7.89
C SER A 70 12.03 15.06 7.77
N SER A 71 12.97 14.59 6.95
CA SER A 71 13.79 15.45 6.08
C SER A 71 14.72 14.63 5.17
N VAL A 72 14.76 15.07 3.91
CA VAL A 72 15.53 14.57 2.77
C VAL A 72 17.03 14.85 2.92
N SER A 73 17.91 13.94 2.43
CA SER A 73 18.82 14.22 1.30
C SER A 73 19.84 13.09 1.01
N SER A 74 19.82 12.69 -0.27
CA SER A 74 20.89 12.25 -1.18
C SER A 74 22.22 11.67 -0.66
N SER A 75 22.51 10.43 -1.06
CA SER A 75 23.70 10.10 -1.88
C SER A 75 23.63 8.64 -2.36
N ILE A 76 23.61 8.44 -3.68
CA ILE A 76 23.65 7.13 -4.34
C ILE A 76 25.02 7.00 -5.03
N PRO A 77 25.81 5.94 -4.78
CA PRO A 77 26.80 5.47 -5.74
C PRO A 77 26.11 4.56 -6.77
N SER A 78 26.22 4.97 -8.02
CA SER A 78 25.83 4.29 -9.25
C SER A 78 26.48 2.91 -9.39
N THR A 79 25.76 1.91 -9.92
CA THR A 79 26.18 1.04 -11.05
C THR A 79 25.30 -0.21 -11.22
N TRP A 80 24.13 -0.11 -11.87
CA TRP A 80 23.52 -1.28 -12.54
C TRP A 80 22.81 -0.84 -13.83
N LYS A 81 23.35 -1.28 -14.98
CA LYS A 81 22.84 -0.97 -16.33
C LYS A 81 21.46 -1.61 -16.55
N ARG A 82 20.50 -0.80 -17.00
CA ARG A 82 19.15 -1.21 -17.42
C ARG A 82 19.06 -1.20 -18.95
N GLY A 83 18.67 -2.34 -19.54
CA GLY A 83 18.34 -2.47 -20.95
C GLY A 83 17.17 -1.57 -21.35
N GLN A 84 17.25 -1.01 -22.55
CA GLN A 84 16.33 -0.05 -23.11
C GLN A 84 15.02 -0.72 -23.56
N HIS A 85 13.92 -0.42 -22.86
CA HIS A 85 12.59 -0.40 -23.45
C HIS A 85 11.99 0.97 -23.14
N GLY A 86 11.84 1.79 -24.19
CA GLY A 86 11.47 3.19 -24.10
C GLY A 86 10.02 3.38 -23.65
N ALA A 87 9.84 3.70 -22.37
CA ALA A 87 8.65 4.41 -21.90
C ALA A 87 9.07 5.86 -21.63
N LYS A 88 8.47 6.81 -22.35
CA LYS A 88 8.70 8.25 -22.15
C LYS A 88 8.26 8.61 -20.71
N PRO A 89 9.07 9.34 -19.94
CA PRO A 89 8.69 9.75 -18.59
C PRO A 89 7.51 10.73 -18.66
N TYR A 90 6.45 10.45 -17.90
CA TYR A 90 5.32 11.35 -17.71
C TYR A 90 5.79 12.63 -17.00
N THR A 91 5.90 13.73 -17.73
CA THR A 91 6.13 15.07 -17.19
C THR A 91 4.82 15.61 -16.62
N LYS A 92 4.73 15.74 -15.29
CA LYS A 92 3.67 16.51 -14.64
C LYS A 92 3.81 17.99 -15.03
N PRO A 93 2.78 18.66 -15.58
CA PRO A 93 2.82 20.11 -15.73
C PRO A 93 2.69 20.76 -14.34
N VAL A 94 3.71 21.50 -13.92
CA VAL A 94 3.64 22.40 -12.75
C VAL A 94 2.92 23.66 -13.21
N ALA A 95 1.62 23.77 -12.89
CA ALA A 95 0.93 25.04 -12.92
C ALA A 95 1.29 25.81 -11.64
N SER A 96 2.04 26.89 -11.81
CA SER A 96 2.31 27.92 -10.81
C SER A 96 1.00 28.59 -10.39
N VAL A 97 0.52 28.30 -9.19
CA VAL A 97 -0.54 29.09 -8.55
C VAL A 97 -0.01 29.59 -7.21
N SER A 98 0.16 30.90 -7.15
CA SER A 98 0.48 31.69 -5.97
C SER A 98 -0.54 31.41 -4.87
N LYS A 99 -0.04 31.10 -3.68
CA LYS A 99 -0.80 30.86 -2.45
C LYS A 99 -1.40 32.19 -1.96
N PRO A 100 -2.72 32.36 -1.82
CA PRO A 100 -3.24 33.39 -0.93
C PRO A 100 -3.31 32.82 0.49
N GLU A 101 -2.76 33.59 1.42
CA GLU A 101 -2.83 33.35 2.85
C GLU A 101 -4.26 33.67 3.34
N SER A 102 -4.99 32.69 3.87
CA SER A 102 -6.27 32.94 4.53
C SER A 102 -6.38 32.16 5.84
N LYS A 103 -6.82 32.91 6.85
CA LYS A 103 -6.93 32.58 8.27
C LYS A 103 -7.82 31.37 8.57
N ALA A 104 -7.59 30.81 9.75
CA ALA A 104 -8.37 29.76 10.39
C ALA A 104 -9.89 30.04 10.31
N GLY A 105 -10.62 29.11 9.68
CA GLY A 105 -12.07 29.07 9.61
C GLY A 105 -12.52 27.70 9.09
N ASP A 106 -13.34 27.02 9.89
CA ASP A 106 -14.08 25.76 9.67
C ASP A 106 -13.60 24.82 8.53
N SER A 107 -12.98 23.72 8.94
CA SER A 107 -12.69 22.56 8.09
C SER A 107 -13.97 21.85 7.67
N LYS A 108 -14.60 22.30 6.58
CA LYS A 108 -15.59 21.48 5.87
C LYS A 108 -14.86 20.27 5.28
N PRO A 109 -15.32 19.03 5.55
CA PRO A 109 -14.72 17.85 4.92
C PRO A 109 -14.84 17.98 3.41
N SER A 110 -13.86 17.44 2.70
CA SER A 110 -13.90 17.42 1.25
C SER A 110 -15.23 16.82 0.77
N ARG A 111 -15.84 17.43 -0.26
CA ARG A 111 -17.05 16.92 -0.91
C ARG A 111 -16.96 15.43 -1.26
N TRP A 112 -15.75 14.92 -1.54
CA TRP A 112 -15.53 13.51 -1.85
C TRP A 112 -15.42 12.59 -0.63
N ALA A 113 -15.05 13.11 0.55
CA ALA A 113 -14.86 12.29 1.77
C ALA A 113 -16.20 11.80 2.36
N SER A 114 -17.28 12.55 2.15
CA SER A 114 -18.63 12.11 2.52
C SER A 114 -19.15 11.01 1.59
N LEU A 115 -18.75 11.00 0.31
CA LEU A 115 -19.23 10.04 -0.70
C LEU A 115 -18.60 8.65 -0.56
N THR A 116 -17.44 8.52 0.08
CA THR A 116 -16.77 7.23 0.28
C THR A 116 -17.36 6.41 1.43
N THR A 117 -18.10 7.06 2.34
CA THR A 117 -18.59 6.44 3.59
C THR A 117 -20.08 6.10 3.53
N GLU A 118 -20.88 6.84 2.75
CA GLU A 118 -22.33 6.62 2.66
C GLU A 118 -22.67 5.56 1.61
N ARG A 119 -23.45 4.55 2.01
CA ARG A 119 -24.04 3.60 1.04
C ARG A 119 -25.02 4.35 0.15
N ILE A 120 -24.72 4.40 -1.14
CA ILE A 120 -25.65 4.89 -2.18
C ILE A 120 -26.82 3.90 -2.26
N GLN A 121 -28.03 4.35 -1.92
CA GLN A 121 -29.23 3.50 -1.95
C GLN A 121 -29.88 3.44 -3.35
N ASP A 122 -29.84 4.56 -4.08
CA ASP A 122 -30.34 4.65 -5.46
C ASP A 122 -29.19 4.78 -6.45
N GLU A 123 -29.02 3.72 -7.24
CA GLU A 123 -27.97 3.59 -8.25
C GLU A 123 -28.46 3.90 -9.67
N SER A 124 -29.75 4.22 -9.85
CA SER A 124 -30.36 4.46 -11.16
C SER A 124 -29.71 5.62 -11.94
N GLY A 125 -29.02 6.53 -11.26
CA GLY A 125 -28.25 7.62 -11.87
C GLY A 125 -26.82 7.28 -12.27
N TRP A 126 -26.29 6.13 -11.86
CA TRP A 126 -24.87 5.79 -11.94
C TRP A 126 -24.56 4.77 -13.02
N ASP A 127 -23.37 4.87 -13.59
CA ASP A 127 -22.76 3.75 -14.30
C ASP A 127 -22.05 2.88 -13.27
N VAL A 128 -22.66 1.73 -12.95
CA VAL A 128 -22.18 0.84 -11.88
C VAL A 128 -21.24 -0.19 -12.46
N VAL A 129 -20.10 -0.37 -11.80
CA VAL A 129 -19.09 -1.37 -12.16
C VAL A 129 -18.54 -2.02 -10.91
N TYR A 130 -18.28 -3.31 -10.99
CA TYR A 130 -17.71 -4.10 -9.90
C TYR A 130 -16.25 -4.43 -10.25
N SER A 131 -15.36 -4.27 -9.28
CA SER A 131 -13.95 -4.60 -9.42
C SER A 131 -13.49 -5.49 -8.26
N ASP A 132 -12.67 -6.48 -8.57
CA ASP A 132 -12.10 -7.43 -7.61
C ASP A 132 -10.66 -7.80 -8.00
N GLY A 133 -9.83 -8.12 -7.00
CA GLY A 133 -8.42 -8.45 -7.18
C GLY A 133 -7.94 -9.59 -6.30
N ALA A 134 -8.01 -10.82 -6.77
CA ALA A 134 -7.56 -11.98 -5.99
C ALA A 134 -6.06 -12.28 -6.13
N CYS A 135 -5.45 -12.85 -5.08
CA CYS A 135 -4.09 -13.41 -5.15
C CYS A 135 -3.97 -14.77 -4.46
N LYS A 136 -3.62 -15.81 -5.23
CA LYS A 136 -3.30 -17.13 -4.72
C LYS A 136 -1.88 -17.13 -4.14
N GLY A 137 -1.76 -17.56 -2.89
CA GLY A 137 -0.48 -17.65 -2.19
C GLY A 137 0.08 -16.31 -1.74
N ASN A 138 -0.76 -15.27 -1.61
CA ASN A 138 -0.38 -13.89 -1.30
C ASN A 138 0.77 -13.77 -0.28
N GLY A 139 1.82 -13.05 -0.66
CA GLY A 139 3.01 -12.83 0.18
C GLY A 139 4.06 -13.95 0.12
N LYS A 140 3.82 -15.03 -0.63
CA LYS A 140 4.77 -16.14 -0.80
C LYS A 140 5.45 -16.12 -2.18
N PRO A 141 6.66 -16.68 -2.32
CA PRO A 141 7.23 -16.96 -3.63
C PRO A 141 6.26 -17.78 -4.49
N GLY A 142 6.15 -17.43 -5.77
CA GLY A 142 5.20 -18.07 -6.68
C GLY A 142 3.75 -17.60 -6.54
N SER A 143 3.50 -16.50 -5.82
CA SER A 143 2.17 -15.87 -5.79
C SER A 143 1.65 -15.57 -7.19
N VAL A 144 0.35 -15.78 -7.41
CA VAL A 144 -0.33 -15.50 -8.67
C VAL A 144 -1.56 -14.67 -8.39
N ALA A 145 -1.61 -13.46 -8.91
CA ALA A 145 -2.71 -12.53 -8.74
C ALA A 145 -3.43 -12.28 -10.07
N GLY A 146 -4.76 -12.14 -9.99
CA GLY A 146 -5.63 -11.83 -11.13
C GLY A 146 -6.53 -10.65 -10.79
N ILE A 147 -7.00 -9.96 -11.82
CA ILE A 147 -7.96 -8.87 -11.69
C ILE A 147 -9.26 -9.24 -12.40
N GLY A 148 -10.37 -8.77 -11.85
CA GLY A 148 -11.70 -8.89 -12.42
C GLY A 148 -12.39 -7.52 -12.49
N VAL A 149 -13.01 -7.23 -13.63
CA VAL A 149 -13.92 -6.10 -13.81
C VAL A 149 -15.21 -6.61 -14.41
N TRP A 150 -16.34 -6.25 -13.81
CA TRP A 150 -17.66 -6.69 -14.22
C TRP A 150 -18.64 -5.51 -14.34
N TRP A 151 -19.10 -5.29 -15.57
CA TRP A 151 -20.08 -4.26 -15.94
C TRP A 151 -21.50 -4.82 -16.08
N GLY A 152 -21.64 -6.13 -16.27
CA GLY A 152 -22.92 -6.77 -16.50
C GLY A 152 -22.80 -8.12 -17.18
N ARG A 153 -23.92 -8.84 -17.29
CA ARG A 153 -23.98 -10.08 -18.08
C ARG A 153 -23.72 -9.75 -19.55
N ASP A 154 -22.82 -10.53 -20.17
CA ASP A 154 -22.43 -10.41 -21.58
C ASP A 154 -21.91 -9.03 -22.01
N ASP A 155 -21.46 -8.21 -21.06
CA ASP A 155 -20.87 -6.91 -21.37
C ASP A 155 -19.44 -7.08 -21.91
N PRO A 156 -19.11 -6.54 -23.10
CA PRO A 156 -17.79 -6.69 -23.72
C PRO A 156 -16.67 -5.96 -22.95
N ARG A 157 -17.01 -5.07 -22.01
CA ARG A 157 -16.04 -4.37 -21.14
C ARG A 157 -15.63 -5.21 -19.93
N ASN A 158 -16.23 -6.38 -19.72
CA ASN A 158 -15.80 -7.30 -18.67
C ASN A 158 -14.34 -7.72 -18.89
N VAL A 159 -13.54 -7.71 -17.82
CA VAL A 159 -12.13 -8.08 -17.86
C VAL A 159 -11.85 -9.18 -16.85
N ALA A 160 -11.10 -10.19 -17.28
CA ALA A 160 -10.49 -11.19 -16.41
C ALA A 160 -9.06 -11.44 -16.91
N GLU A 161 -8.07 -10.93 -16.19
CA GLU A 161 -6.68 -11.00 -16.63
C GLU A 161 -5.69 -11.16 -15.48
N ARG A 162 -4.44 -11.46 -15.82
CA ARG A 162 -3.34 -11.58 -14.85
C ARG A 162 -2.95 -10.18 -14.36
N CYS A 163 -2.83 -10.02 -13.04
CA CYS A 163 -2.32 -8.77 -12.48
C CYS A 163 -0.87 -8.54 -12.94
N PRO A 164 -0.53 -7.37 -13.52
CA PRO A 164 0.81 -7.08 -14.00
C PRO A 164 1.79 -6.76 -12.86
N GLY A 165 3.04 -7.21 -13.01
CA GLY A 165 4.14 -6.89 -12.09
C GLY A 165 4.10 -7.72 -10.80
N GLY A 166 4.21 -7.07 -9.64
CA GLY A 166 4.15 -7.76 -8.34
C GLY A 166 2.84 -8.52 -8.16
N GLN A 167 2.89 -9.67 -7.47
CA GLN A 167 1.75 -10.56 -7.32
C GLN A 167 1.25 -10.53 -5.88
N THR A 168 0.43 -9.53 -5.55
CA THR A 168 -0.20 -9.38 -4.24
C THR A 168 -1.68 -9.06 -4.40
N ASN A 169 -2.48 -9.35 -3.37
CA ASN A 169 -3.92 -9.05 -3.37
C ASN A 169 -4.16 -7.53 -3.48
N ASN A 170 -3.60 -6.71 -2.57
CA ASN A 170 -3.77 -5.25 -2.62
C ASN A 170 -3.40 -4.63 -3.98
N ARG A 171 -2.36 -5.14 -4.64
CA ARG A 171 -1.98 -4.65 -5.97
C ARG A 171 -3.01 -5.04 -7.02
N ALA A 172 -3.54 -6.26 -6.97
CA ALA A 172 -4.60 -6.69 -7.86
C ALA A 172 -5.87 -5.85 -7.68
N GLU A 173 -6.28 -5.57 -6.44
CA GLU A 173 -7.42 -4.70 -6.13
C GLU A 173 -7.26 -3.32 -6.77
N LEU A 174 -6.11 -2.66 -6.53
CA LEU A 174 -5.83 -1.34 -7.09
C LEU A 174 -5.75 -1.36 -8.61
N VAL A 175 -5.14 -2.39 -9.20
CA VAL A 175 -5.05 -2.50 -10.67
C VAL A 175 -6.43 -2.77 -11.28
N ALA A 176 -7.31 -3.52 -10.62
CA ALA A 176 -8.68 -3.69 -11.08
C ALA A 176 -9.42 -2.33 -11.17
N ILE A 177 -9.25 -1.46 -10.16
CA ILE A 177 -9.80 -0.10 -10.17
C ILE A 177 -9.17 0.75 -11.28
N VAL A 178 -7.86 0.67 -11.48
CA VAL A 178 -7.19 1.37 -12.61
C VAL A 178 -7.77 0.89 -13.94
N ARG A 179 -7.99 -0.41 -14.11
CA ARG A 179 -8.56 -1.00 -15.33
C ARG A 179 -9.97 -0.51 -15.60
N VAL A 180 -10.78 -0.36 -14.54
CA VAL A 180 -12.07 0.32 -14.63
C VAL A 180 -11.89 1.74 -15.17
N LEU A 181 -11.00 2.55 -14.59
CA LEU A 181 -10.82 3.94 -15.01
C LEU A 181 -10.26 4.10 -16.43
N GLU A 182 -9.45 3.16 -16.91
CA GLU A 182 -8.92 3.14 -18.28
C GLU A 182 -9.98 2.78 -19.32
N THR A 183 -10.95 1.95 -18.95
CA THR A 183 -11.97 1.41 -19.86
C THR A 183 -13.34 2.06 -19.68
N ALA A 184 -13.53 2.80 -18.59
CA ALA A 184 -14.76 3.49 -18.29
C ALA A 184 -15.02 4.52 -19.40
N PRO A 185 -16.18 4.44 -20.08
CA PRO A 185 -16.51 5.41 -21.09
C PRO A 185 -16.68 6.79 -20.45
N HIS A 186 -16.20 7.83 -21.15
CA HIS A 186 -16.44 9.20 -20.74
C HIS A 186 -17.89 9.58 -21.05
N HIS A 187 -18.80 9.24 -20.13
CA HIS A 187 -20.20 9.59 -20.18
C HIS A 187 -20.52 10.77 -19.25
N LYS A 188 -21.74 11.33 -19.38
CA LYS A 188 -22.24 12.38 -18.48
C LYS A 188 -22.66 11.84 -17.11
N ARG A 189 -22.89 10.53 -16.99
CA ARG A 189 -23.30 9.89 -15.74
C ARG A 189 -22.08 9.67 -14.84
N PRO A 190 -22.22 9.83 -13.52
CA PRO A 190 -21.14 9.53 -12.61
C PRO A 190 -20.88 8.02 -12.54
N LEU A 191 -19.61 7.65 -12.40
CA LEU A 191 -19.16 6.27 -12.27
C LEU A 191 -19.21 5.83 -10.81
N LEU A 192 -19.84 4.69 -10.53
CA LEU A 192 -19.85 4.05 -9.21
C LEU A 192 -19.04 2.75 -9.27
N ILE A 193 -17.84 2.78 -8.69
CA ILE A 193 -16.97 1.60 -8.58
C ILE A 193 -17.28 0.89 -7.25
N LYS A 194 -17.64 -0.38 -7.34
CA LYS A 194 -17.91 -1.25 -6.19
C LYS A 194 -16.79 -2.26 -6.02
N THR A 195 -16.21 -2.28 -4.82
CA THR A 195 -15.16 -3.22 -4.41
C THR A 195 -15.39 -3.57 -2.93
N ASP A 196 -14.95 -4.75 -2.50
CA ASP A 196 -14.89 -5.14 -1.09
C ASP A 196 -13.52 -4.83 -0.45
N SER A 197 -12.57 -4.32 -1.24
CA SER A 197 -11.23 -3.94 -0.79
C SER A 197 -11.26 -2.71 0.12
N LYS A 198 -11.31 -2.95 1.44
CA LYS A 198 -11.16 -1.88 2.44
C LYS A 198 -9.91 -1.04 2.21
N TYR A 199 -8.80 -1.69 1.85
CA TYR A 199 -7.55 -1.02 1.49
C TYR A 199 -7.74 0.06 0.40
N SER A 200 -8.51 -0.28 -0.64
CA SER A 200 -8.77 0.66 -1.74
C SER A 200 -9.76 1.76 -1.35
N ILE A 201 -10.74 1.43 -0.50
CA ILE A 201 -11.78 2.38 -0.04
C ILE A 201 -11.21 3.39 0.96
N SER A 202 -10.44 2.92 1.95
CA SER A 202 -9.89 3.79 3.00
C SER A 202 -8.62 4.51 2.57
N CYS A 203 -7.92 4.00 1.54
CA CYS A 203 -6.60 4.49 1.12
C CYS A 203 -5.57 4.47 2.27
N GLU A 204 -5.65 3.47 3.15
CA GLU A 204 -4.78 3.27 4.33
C GLU A 204 -3.80 2.11 4.17
#